data_AF-A0A2E5SJW3-F1
#
_entry.id   AF-A0A2E5SJW3-F1
#
_cell.length_a   1.000
_cell.length_b   1.000
_cell.length_c   1.000
_cell.angle_alpha   90.00
_cell.angle_beta   90.00
_cell.angle_gamma   90.00
#
_symmetry.space_group_name_H-M   'P 1'
#
loop_
_entity.id
_entity.type
_entity.pdbx_description
1 polymer ?
#
loop_
_entity_poly.entity_id
_entity_poly.type
_entity_poly.pdbx_seq_one_letter_code
_entity_poly.pdbx_strand_id
1 'polypeptide(L)'
;MPKASETQKKSDSSESKLDASTLITNKIEVIEEYCETKQASFKLPPKGAFSLNWFTHFAGVHKTNKLIKKGGKLRPRLDQAIKDAIQVYKAIAELDPAKQTEVEQLKRRNAELEATLRRLATDVWDLMKENEKFRRRLGVEQAQYRDEVKVSKLMEGGE
;
A
#
# COMPACT_ATOMS: atom_id res chain seq x y z
N MET A 1 -52.73 -20.61 2.39
CA MET A 1 -51.94 -21.74 2.91
C MET A 1 -51.84 -22.75 1.78
N PRO A 2 -50.64 -22.93 1.20
CA PRO A 2 -49.71 -23.95 1.69
C PRO A 2 -48.28 -23.42 1.94
N LYS A 3 -47.55 -24.17 2.78
CA LYS A 3 -46.13 -24.02 3.15
C LYS A 3 -45.24 -24.77 2.15
N ALA A 4 -44.08 -24.20 1.83
CA ALA A 4 -42.77 -24.87 1.68
C ALA A 4 -41.76 -23.80 1.21
N SER A 5 -40.93 -23.19 2.06
CA SER A 5 -39.61 -23.66 2.50
C SER A 5 -38.63 -23.94 1.35
N GLU A 6 -37.89 -22.92 0.93
CA GLU A 6 -36.57 -23.10 0.29
C GLU A 6 -35.58 -22.09 0.88
N THR A 7 -34.94 -22.50 1.96
CA THR A 7 -33.74 -21.86 2.48
C THR A 7 -32.55 -22.48 1.74
N GLN A 8 -32.13 -21.88 0.63
CA GLN A 8 -30.85 -22.23 0.02
C GLN A 8 -29.72 -21.52 0.77
N LYS A 9 -29.26 -22.18 1.84
CA LYS A 9 -27.96 -21.95 2.48
C LYS A 9 -26.95 -22.87 1.81
N LYS A 10 -26.14 -22.35 0.90
CA LYS A 10 -24.83 -22.90 0.54
C LYS A 10 -23.90 -21.75 0.17
N SER A 11 -23.32 -21.13 1.19
CA SER A 11 -22.07 -20.40 1.03
C SER A 11 -20.94 -21.32 1.49
N ASP A 12 -19.98 -21.51 0.61
CA ASP A 12 -18.80 -22.37 0.76
C ASP A 12 -18.16 -22.28 2.14
N SER A 13 -18.03 -23.44 2.78
CA SER A 13 -17.26 -23.62 4.01
C SER A 13 -15.91 -24.23 3.65
N SER A 14 -15.00 -23.37 3.18
CA SER A 14 -13.57 -23.70 3.04
C SER A 14 -12.73 -22.99 4.11
N GLU A 15 -13.30 -22.69 5.28
CA GLU A 15 -12.51 -22.39 6.47
C GLU A 15 -12.00 -23.71 7.05
N SER A 16 -10.75 -24.04 6.72
CA SER A 16 -9.93 -25.00 7.46
C SER A 16 -10.17 -24.81 8.97
N LYS A 17 -10.47 -25.90 9.71
CA LYS A 17 -10.64 -25.88 11.17
C LYS A 17 -9.33 -25.47 11.88
N LEU A 18 -9.00 -24.19 11.82
CA LEU A 18 -7.87 -23.61 12.53
C LEU A 18 -8.10 -23.80 14.03
N ASP A 19 -7.06 -24.23 14.74
CA ASP A 19 -7.14 -24.41 16.18
C ASP A 19 -7.39 -23.06 16.88
N ALA A 20 -8.09 -23.13 18.02
CA ALA A 20 -8.44 -21.95 18.80
C ALA A 20 -7.20 -21.14 19.18
N SER A 21 -6.06 -21.81 19.43
CA SER A 21 -4.80 -21.14 19.76
C SER A 21 -4.27 -20.31 18.58
N THR A 22 -4.31 -20.84 17.37
CA THR A 22 -3.86 -20.15 16.15
C THR A 22 -4.73 -18.94 15.86
N LEU A 23 -6.06 -19.08 15.96
CA LEU A 23 -6.99 -17.98 15.74
C LEU A 23 -6.81 -16.83 16.73
N ILE A 24 -6.57 -17.13 18.01
CA ILE A 24 -6.29 -16.11 19.02
C ILE A 24 -4.94 -15.44 18.76
N THR A 25 -3.94 -16.21 18.35
CA THR A 25 -2.60 -15.68 18.03
C THR A 25 -2.67 -14.71 16.86
N ASN A 26 -3.35 -15.07 15.77
CA ASN A 26 -3.55 -14.18 14.62
C ASN A 26 -4.26 -12.88 15.03
N LYS A 27 -5.24 -12.94 15.94
CA LYS A 27 -5.90 -11.72 16.45
C LYS A 27 -4.99 -10.85 17.29
N ILE A 28 -4.08 -11.44 18.06
CA ILE A 28 -3.07 -10.69 18.81
C ILE A 28 -2.09 -10.03 17.85
N GLU A 29 -1.63 -10.76 16.83
CA GLU A 29 -0.73 -10.23 15.78
C GLU A 29 -1.34 -9.05 15.03
N VAL A 30 -2.64 -9.12 14.70
CA VAL A 30 -3.35 -7.98 14.09
C VAL A 30 -3.39 -6.75 15.00
N ILE A 31 -3.50 -6.95 16.32
CA ILE A 31 -3.43 -5.83 17.28
C ILE A 31 -2.01 -5.26 17.35
N GLU A 32 -0.99 -6.11 17.36
CA GLU A 32 0.42 -5.72 17.37
C GLU A 32 0.78 -4.94 16.09
N GLU A 33 0.41 -5.48 14.93
CA GLU A 33 0.61 -4.83 13.62
C GLU A 33 -0.12 -3.48 13.54
N TYR A 34 -1.34 -3.38 14.11
CA TYR A 34 -2.02 -2.09 14.22
C TYR A 34 -1.21 -1.08 15.04
N CYS A 35 -0.63 -1.51 16.16
CA CYS A 35 0.15 -0.62 17.02
C CYS A 35 1.40 -0.08 16.30
N GLU A 36 2.03 -0.92 15.47
CA GLU A 36 3.22 -0.54 14.71
C GLU A 36 2.88 0.34 13.50
N THR A 37 1.94 -0.10 12.66
CA THR A 37 1.67 0.51 11.35
C THR A 37 0.64 1.64 11.43
N LYS A 38 -0.20 1.64 12.47
CA LYS A 38 -1.41 2.48 12.58
C LYS A 38 -2.38 2.27 11.39
N GLN A 39 -2.21 1.20 10.63
CA GLN A 39 -2.94 0.88 9.40
C GLN A 39 -3.29 -0.61 9.38
N ALA A 40 -4.13 -1.06 10.32
CA ALA A 40 -4.66 -2.41 10.21
C ALA A 40 -5.70 -2.47 9.09
N SER A 41 -5.50 -3.37 8.13
CA SER A 41 -6.47 -3.76 7.11
C SER A 41 -7.77 -4.31 7.70
N PHE A 42 -7.73 -4.71 8.98
CA PHE A 42 -8.87 -5.20 9.75
C PHE A 42 -9.40 -4.16 10.75
N LYS A 43 -10.73 -4.08 10.87
CA LYS A 43 -11.40 -3.15 11.78
C LYS A 43 -11.32 -3.64 13.22
N LEU A 44 -10.40 -3.06 14.00
CA LEU A 44 -10.35 -3.27 15.44
C LEU A 44 -11.63 -2.79 16.15
N PRO A 45 -11.98 -3.36 17.32
CA PRO A 45 -13.14 -2.92 18.09
C PRO A 45 -13.09 -1.42 18.40
N PRO A 46 -14.20 -0.69 18.25
CA PRO A 46 -14.24 0.73 18.56
C PRO A 46 -13.87 0.97 20.03
N LYS A 47 -13.06 2.00 20.28
CA LYS A 47 -12.60 2.43 21.62
C LYS A 47 -11.77 1.39 22.38
N GLY A 48 -11.07 0.47 21.68
CA GLY A 48 -10.26 -0.55 22.34
C GLY A 48 -11.07 -1.56 23.16
N ALA A 49 -12.35 -1.76 22.82
CA ALA A 49 -13.23 -2.69 23.50
C ALA A 49 -12.96 -4.15 23.07
N PHE A 50 -11.85 -4.71 23.53
CA PHE A 50 -11.47 -6.11 23.27
C PHE A 50 -12.23 -7.06 24.20
N SER A 51 -13.51 -7.27 23.91
CA SER A 51 -14.35 -8.19 24.69
C SER A 51 -13.99 -9.66 24.44
N LEU A 52 -14.30 -10.53 25.41
CA LEU A 52 -14.17 -11.98 25.22
C LEU A 52 -14.92 -12.45 23.97
N ASN A 53 -16.09 -11.85 23.71
CA ASN A 53 -16.92 -12.13 22.53
C ASN A 53 -16.18 -11.87 21.22
N TRP A 54 -15.30 -10.87 21.19
CA TRP A 54 -14.47 -10.60 20.02
C TRP A 54 -13.51 -11.76 19.75
N PHE A 55 -12.91 -12.37 20.77
CA PHE A 55 -12.05 -13.55 20.60
C PHE A 55 -12.83 -14.84 20.35
N THR A 56 -14.02 -14.99 20.94
CA THR A 56 -14.79 -16.24 20.87
C THR A 56 -15.65 -16.36 19.62
N HIS A 57 -15.73 -15.33 18.77
CA HIS A 57 -16.58 -15.33 17.58
C HIS A 57 -16.30 -16.50 16.62
N PHE A 58 -15.08 -17.06 16.66
CA PHE A 58 -14.61 -18.09 15.70
C PHE A 58 -14.27 -19.45 16.32
N ALA A 59 -13.90 -19.52 17.61
CA ALA A 59 -13.28 -20.71 18.20
C ALA A 59 -14.10 -21.40 19.32
N GLY A 60 -15.31 -20.90 19.61
CA GLY A 60 -16.15 -21.38 20.71
C GLY A 60 -15.65 -20.90 22.08
N VAL A 61 -16.60 -20.58 22.96
CA VAL A 61 -16.34 -19.84 24.21
C VAL A 61 -15.42 -20.59 25.16
N HIS A 62 -15.56 -21.91 25.27
CA HIS A 62 -14.81 -22.73 26.24
C HIS A 62 -13.32 -22.87 25.94
N LYS A 63 -12.95 -23.16 24.68
CA LYS A 63 -11.55 -23.35 24.27
C LYS A 63 -10.77 -22.03 24.35
N THR A 64 -11.40 -20.96 23.87
CA THR A 64 -10.86 -19.61 23.93
C THR A 64 -10.64 -19.18 25.39
N ASN A 65 -11.65 -19.36 26.26
CA ASN A 65 -11.55 -18.98 27.67
C ASN A 65 -10.35 -19.60 28.39
N LYS A 66 -9.99 -20.84 28.10
CA LYS A 66 -8.83 -21.49 28.74
C LYS A 66 -7.51 -20.78 28.40
N LEU A 67 -7.42 -20.19 27.21
CA LEU A 67 -6.20 -19.55 26.70
C LEU A 67 -6.08 -18.07 27.12
N ILE A 68 -7.20 -17.37 27.32
CA ILE A 68 -7.25 -15.92 27.59
C ILE A 68 -7.90 -15.53 28.94
N LYS A 69 -8.24 -16.49 29.82
CA LYS A 69 -8.60 -16.18 31.22
C LYS A 69 -7.33 -15.93 32.06
N LYS A 70 -7.53 -15.49 33.30
CA LYS A 70 -6.46 -15.34 34.30
C LYS A 70 -5.66 -16.65 34.42
N GLY A 71 -4.36 -16.60 34.13
CA GLY A 71 -3.47 -17.78 34.10
C GLY A 71 -3.42 -18.54 32.76
N GLY A 72 -4.15 -18.10 31.73
CA GLY A 72 -4.06 -18.65 30.39
C GLY A 72 -2.75 -18.28 29.68
N LYS A 73 -2.22 -19.18 28.86
CA LYS A 73 -0.91 -19.03 28.20
C LYS A 73 -0.79 -17.76 27.35
N LEU A 74 -1.87 -17.34 26.68
CA LEU A 74 -1.86 -16.18 25.78
C LEU A 74 -2.30 -14.89 26.48
N ARG A 75 -2.72 -14.96 27.75
CA ARG A 75 -3.23 -13.81 28.49
C ARG A 75 -2.22 -12.67 28.63
N PRO A 76 -0.95 -12.89 29.02
CA PRO A 76 -0.01 -11.80 29.20
C PRO A 76 0.28 -11.03 27.90
N ARG A 77 0.51 -11.76 26.80
CA ARG A 77 0.73 -11.17 25.47
C ARG A 77 -0.49 -10.36 25.02
N LEU A 78 -1.68 -10.91 25.24
CA LEU A 78 -2.93 -10.22 24.93
C LEU A 78 -3.12 -8.94 25.75
N ASP A 79 -2.90 -8.99 27.07
CA ASP A 79 -3.04 -7.81 27.93
C ASP A 79 -2.07 -6.69 27.53
N GLN A 80 -0.84 -7.05 27.13
CA GLN A 80 0.14 -6.09 26.62
C GLN A 80 -0.30 -5.47 25.28
N ALA A 81 -0.67 -6.30 24.30
CA ALA A 81 -1.16 -5.81 23.00
C ALA A 81 -2.40 -4.90 23.15
N ILE A 82 -3.34 -5.24 24.06
CA ILE A 82 -4.50 -4.40 24.38
C ILE A 82 -4.06 -3.06 24.98
N LYS A 83 -3.11 -3.07 25.92
CA LYS A 83 -2.62 -1.85 26.56
C LYS A 83 -2.00 -0.91 25.54
N ASP A 84 -1.18 -1.45 24.64
CA ASP A 84 -0.51 -0.68 23.58
C ASP A 84 -1.53 -0.13 22.59
N ALA A 85 -2.51 -0.93 22.19
CA ALA A 85 -3.60 -0.48 21.32
C ALA A 85 -4.42 0.66 21.94
N ILE A 86 -4.72 0.60 23.25
CA ILE A 86 -5.41 1.67 23.96
C ILE A 86 -4.59 2.96 23.97
N GLN A 87 -3.26 2.87 24.14
CA GLN A 87 -2.38 4.04 24.05
C GLN A 87 -2.39 4.64 22.66
N VAL A 88 -2.33 3.81 21.61
CA VAL A 88 -2.44 4.26 20.21
C VAL A 88 -3.79 4.91 19.95
N TYR A 89 -4.90 4.34 20.44
CA TYR A 89 -6.23 4.97 20.34
C TYR A 89 -6.29 6.34 21.01
N LYS A 90 -5.70 6.50 22.19
CA LYS A 90 -5.63 7.79 22.88
C LYS A 90 -4.79 8.78 22.08
N ALA A 91 -3.62 8.37 21.60
CA ALA A 91 -2.75 9.21 20.77
C ALA A 91 -3.44 9.64 19.45
N ILE A 92 -4.24 8.76 18.84
CA ILE A 92 -5.03 9.10 17.65
C ILE A 92 -6.20 10.02 18.00
N ALA A 93 -6.88 9.81 19.13
CA ALA A 93 -7.97 10.67 19.58
C ALA A 93 -7.50 12.07 19.99
N GLU A 94 -6.27 12.18 20.51
CA GLU A 94 -5.58 13.44 20.79
C GLU A 94 -4.98 14.09 19.52
N LEU A 95 -4.94 13.36 18.41
CA LEU A 95 -4.48 13.89 17.13
C LEU A 95 -5.54 14.83 16.56
N ASP A 96 -5.25 16.12 16.66
CA ASP A 96 -6.09 17.21 16.16
C ASP A 96 -6.58 16.93 14.73
N PRO A 97 -7.91 16.99 14.46
CA PRO A 97 -8.46 16.90 13.10
C PRO A 97 -7.75 17.79 12.08
N ALA A 98 -7.24 18.95 12.49
CA ALA A 98 -6.45 19.84 11.63
C ALA A 98 -5.17 19.17 11.10
N LYS A 99 -4.48 18.38 11.93
CA LYS A 99 -3.28 17.63 11.51
C LYS A 99 -3.61 16.48 10.56
N GLN A 100 -4.78 15.87 10.68
CA GLN A 100 -5.24 14.88 9.70
C GLN A 100 -5.46 15.53 8.33
N THR A 101 -6.08 16.71 8.30
CA THR A 101 -6.27 17.45 7.03
C THR A 101 -4.94 17.88 6.40
N GLU A 102 -3.95 18.26 7.22
CA GLU A 102 -2.61 18.61 6.73
C GLU A 102 -1.88 17.40 6.12
N VAL A 103 -1.94 16.24 6.78
CA VAL A 103 -1.36 14.99 6.24
C VAL A 103 -2.02 14.58 4.92
N GLU A 104 -3.34 14.72 4.80
CA GLU A 104 -4.04 14.44 3.54
C GLU A 104 -3.65 15.43 2.44
N GLN A 105 -3.54 16.73 2.76
CA GLN A 105 -3.07 17.74 1.81
C GLN A 105 -1.64 17.45 1.35
N LEU A 106 -0.74 17.09 2.27
CA LEU A 106 0.64 16.72 1.94
C LEU A 106 0.69 15.48 1.05
N LYS A 107 -0.13 14.45 1.30
CA LYS A 107 -0.21 13.27 0.43
C LYS A 107 -0.68 13.61 -0.98
N ARG A 108 -1.70 14.47 -1.11
CA ARG A 108 -2.18 14.93 -2.43
C ARG A 108 -1.08 15.70 -3.17
N ARG A 109 -0.43 16.64 -2.49
CA ARG A 109 0.65 17.44 -3.07
C ARG A 109 1.86 16.58 -3.48
N ASN A 110 2.18 15.56 -2.70
CA ASN A 110 3.25 14.62 -3.06
C ASN A 110 2.90 13.81 -4.31
N ALA A 111 1.66 13.33 -4.42
CA ALA A 111 1.20 12.62 -5.61
C ALA A 111 1.19 13.53 -6.87
N GLU A 112 0.82 14.81 -6.73
CA GLU A 112 0.90 15.81 -7.80
C GLU A 112 2.34 16.06 -8.25
N LEU A 113 3.28 16.18 -7.31
CA LEU A 113 4.70 16.36 -7.59
C LEU A 113 5.30 15.13 -8.29
N GLU A 114 4.95 13.92 -7.85
CA GLU A 114 5.38 12.67 -8.51
C GLU A 114 4.84 12.58 -9.95
N ALA A 115 3.58 12.94 -10.18
CA ALA A 115 3.01 12.97 -11.53
C ALA A 115 3.71 14.00 -12.43
N THR A 116 4.06 15.16 -11.86
CA THR A 116 4.79 16.22 -12.57
C THR A 116 6.21 15.76 -12.92
N LEU A 117 6.91 15.11 -11.99
CA LEU A 117 8.23 14.52 -12.23
C LEU A 117 8.20 13.49 -13.35
N ARG A 118 7.19 12.60 -13.38
CA ARG A 118 7.04 11.62 -14.46
C ARG A 118 6.84 12.28 -15.83
N ARG A 119 6.03 13.33 -15.90
CA ARG A 119 5.82 14.09 -17.15
C ARG A 119 7.12 14.75 -17.62
N LEU A 120 7.79 15.48 -16.73
CA LEU A 120 9.07 16.12 -17.03
C LEU A 120 10.13 15.12 -17.49
N ALA A 121 10.20 13.93 -16.88
CA ALA A 121 11.12 12.88 -17.32
C ALA A 121 10.84 12.41 -18.75
N THR A 122 9.56 12.26 -19.12
CA THR A 122 9.16 11.94 -20.49
C THR A 122 9.52 13.06 -21.45
N ASP A 123 9.20 14.30 -21.12
CA ASP A 123 9.50 15.47 -21.96
C ASP A 123 11.01 15.60 -22.23
N VAL A 124 11.83 15.41 -21.19
CA VAL A 124 13.29 15.42 -21.32
C VAL A 124 13.76 14.29 -22.24
N TRP A 125 13.20 13.10 -22.13
CA TRP A 125 13.56 11.97 -22.99
C TRP A 125 13.21 12.23 -24.46
N ASP A 126 12.03 12.79 -24.74
CA ASP A 126 11.61 13.16 -26.08
C ASP A 126 12.52 14.24 -26.67
N LEU A 127 12.85 15.28 -25.89
CA LEU A 127 13.79 16.32 -26.29
C LEU A 127 15.19 15.77 -26.56
N MET A 128 15.67 14.80 -25.77
CA MET A 128 16.95 14.13 -26.02
C MET A 128 16.93 13.40 -27.36
N LYS A 129 15.84 12.71 -27.68
CA LYS A 129 15.66 12.00 -28.95
C LYS A 129 15.59 12.95 -30.14
N GLU A 130 14.93 14.09 -29.99
CA GLU A 130 14.91 15.15 -31.01
C GLU A 130 16.29 15.75 -31.23
N ASN A 131 17.03 16.05 -30.15
CA ASN A 131 18.40 16.56 -30.23
C ASN A 131 19.31 15.59 -30.98
N GLU A 132 19.17 14.28 -30.73
CA GLU A 132 19.94 13.25 -31.43
C GLU A 132 19.62 13.23 -32.94
N LYS A 133 18.34 13.38 -33.32
CA LYS A 133 17.95 13.52 -34.74
C LYS A 133 18.58 14.75 -35.38
N PHE A 134 18.58 15.89 -34.70
CA PHE A 134 19.21 17.12 -35.20
C PHE A 134 20.71 16.94 -35.39
N ARG A 135 21.40 16.32 -34.44
CA ARG A 135 22.85 16.02 -34.57
C ARG A 135 23.15 15.12 -35.76
N ARG A 136 22.32 14.10 -36.00
CA ARG A 136 22.47 13.22 -37.18
C ARG A 136 22.29 13.99 -38.49
N ARG A 137 21.25 14.83 -38.60
CA ARG A 137 21.03 15.67 -39.79
C ARG A 137 22.19 16.63 -40.04
N LEU A 138 22.64 17.32 -39.00
CA LEU A 138 23.78 18.23 -39.09
C LEU A 138 25.04 17.51 -39.56
N GLY A 139 25.30 16.29 -39.08
CA GLY A 139 26.44 15.49 -39.54
C GLY A 139 26.37 15.12 -41.02
N VAL A 140 25.17 14.79 -41.53
CA VAL A 140 24.94 14.51 -42.96
C VAL A 140 25.14 15.77 -43.79
N GLU A 141 24.55 16.91 -43.39
CA GLU A 141 24.72 18.19 -44.09
C GLU A 141 26.18 18.63 -44.15
N GLN A 142 26.92 18.48 -43.05
CA GLN A 142 28.35 18.78 -43.01
C GLN A 142 29.18 17.87 -43.93
N ALA A 143 28.81 16.59 -44.07
CA ALA A 143 29.46 15.67 -44.99
C ALA A 143 29.19 16.04 -46.45
N GLN A 144 27.92 16.30 -46.79
CA GLN A 144 27.51 16.74 -48.12
C GLN A 144 28.23 18.03 -48.53
N TYR A 145 28.28 19.02 -47.64
CA TYR A 145 28.99 20.27 -47.89
C TYR A 145 30.49 20.06 -48.16
N ARG A 146 31.14 19.16 -47.41
CA ARG A 146 32.56 18.84 -47.65
C ARG A 146 32.78 18.16 -49.00
N ASP A 147 31.89 17.27 -49.39
CA ASP A 147 31.96 16.57 -50.68
C ASP A 147 31.76 17.56 -51.84
N GLU A 148 30.77 18.46 -51.76
CA GLU A 148 30.53 19.52 -52.74
C GLU A 148 31.76 20.43 -52.91
N VAL A 149 32.32 20.93 -51.81
CA VAL A 149 33.53 21.77 -51.84
C VAL A 149 34.71 21.03 -52.46
N LYS A 150 34.86 19.73 -52.19
CA LYS A 150 35.94 18.92 -52.76
C LYS A 150 35.75 18.72 -54.27
N VAL A 151 34.53 18.46 -54.72
CA VAL A 151 34.21 18.33 -56.16
C VAL A 151 34.47 19.64 -56.88
N SER A 152 33.99 20.78 -56.35
CA SER A 152 34.24 22.09 -56.98
C SER A 152 35.73 22.39 -57.14
N LYS A 153 36.55 22.10 -56.12
CA LYS A 153 38.01 22.26 -56.20
C LYS A 153 38.68 21.37 -57.24
N LEU A 154 38.19 20.15 -57.42
CA LEU A 154 38.69 19.23 -58.46
C LEU A 154 38.32 19.71 -59.86
N MET A 155 37.14 20.32 -60.03
CA MET A 155 36.68 20.88 -61.29
C MET A 155 37.42 22.18 -61.65
N GLU A 156 37.81 22.99 -60.66
CA GLU A 156 38.59 24.23 -60.87
C GLU A 156 40.09 23.98 -61.09
N GLY A 157 40.67 22.89 -60.57
CA GLY A 157 42.09 22.56 -60.72
C GLY A 157 42.43 21.61 -61.87
N GLY A 158 41.49 21.38 -62.78
CA GLY A 158 41.61 20.45 -63.92
C GLY A 158 41.91 21.09 -65.28
N GLU A 159 42.28 22.38 -65.30
CA GLU A 159 42.96 23.04 -66.44
C GLU A 159 44.49 22.96 -66.27
#